data_AF-A0A7K3LFC0-F1
#
_entry.id   AF-A0A7K3LFC0-F1
#
_cell.length_a   1.000
_cell.length_b   1.000
_cell.length_c   1.000
_cell.angle_alpha   90.00
_cell.angle_beta   90.00
_cell.angle_gamma   90.00
#
_symmetry.space_group_name_H-M   'P 1'
#
loop_
_entity.id
_entity.type
_entity.pdbx_description
1 polymer ?
#
loop_
_entity_poly.entity_id
_entity_poly.type
_entity_poly.pdbx_seq_one_letter_code
_entity_poly.pdbx_strand_id
1 'polypeptide(L)'
;MDDDNEQVVEGTGWIDMPGFGRINPRRDNFEGGRQFFTAMTDNGEFAKATGDSITGGPETFRYEPDLPFLLADRSGRCFEVTISFLVGGRYAVKYRPGDWPGGATGGW
;
A
#
# COMPACT_ATOMS: atom_id res chain seq x y z
N MET A 1 -2.42 -11.53 21.12
CA MET A 1 -2.38 -10.10 20.73
C MET A 1 -2.84 -10.09 19.30
N ASP A 2 -3.93 -9.40 19.06
CA ASP A 2 -5.02 -9.76 18.14
C ASP A 2 -4.62 -9.76 16.64
N ASP A 3 -4.68 -10.95 16.03
CA ASP A 3 -4.69 -11.15 14.56
C ASP A 3 -6.09 -10.84 13.95
N ASP A 4 -7.09 -10.50 14.78
CA ASP A 4 -8.52 -10.39 14.40
C ASP A 4 -8.88 -9.17 13.53
N ASN A 5 -7.91 -8.35 13.10
CA ASN A 5 -8.18 -7.13 12.30
C ASN A 5 -7.41 -7.04 10.98
N GLU A 6 -6.84 -8.16 10.52
CA GLU A 6 -6.28 -8.27 9.17
C GLU A 6 -7.41 -8.47 8.14
N GLN A 7 -7.42 -7.64 7.11
CA GLN A 7 -8.30 -7.75 5.96
C GLN A 7 -7.49 -8.11 4.71
N VAL A 8 -8.11 -8.84 3.79
CA VAL A 8 -7.47 -9.26 2.53
C VAL A 8 -8.40 -8.97 1.36
N VAL A 9 -7.86 -8.28 0.36
CA VAL A 9 -8.54 -8.04 -0.92
C VAL A 9 -7.65 -8.54 -2.06
N GLU A 10 -8.27 -9.00 -3.14
CA GLU A 10 -7.55 -9.54 -4.29
C GLU A 10 -8.02 -8.93 -5.60
N GLY A 11 -7.12 -8.76 -6.56
CA GLY A 11 -7.51 -8.27 -7.87
C GLY A 11 -6.35 -8.02 -8.82
N THR A 12 -6.64 -7.24 -9.87
CA THR A 12 -5.69 -6.78 -10.90
C THR A 12 -5.91 -5.30 -11.14
N GLY A 13 -4.84 -4.54 -11.37
CA GLY A 13 -4.96 -3.09 -11.55
C GLY A 13 -5.37 -2.42 -10.25
N TRP A 14 -6.36 -1.52 -10.29
CA TRP A 14 -6.91 -0.90 -9.09
C TRP A 14 -7.72 -1.89 -8.26
N ILE A 15 -7.28 -2.11 -7.02
CA ILE A 15 -7.91 -2.97 -6.02
C ILE A 15 -8.42 -2.07 -4.91
N ASP A 16 -9.71 -2.16 -4.60
CA ASP A 16 -10.33 -1.38 -3.54
C ASP A 16 -9.89 -1.90 -2.16
N MET A 17 -9.53 -0.97 -1.28
CA MET A 17 -9.20 -1.18 0.12
C MET A 17 -10.27 -0.48 0.98
N PRO A 18 -11.37 -1.17 1.34
CA PRO A 18 -12.43 -0.62 2.16
C PRO A 18 -11.93 0.14 3.39
N GLY A 19 -12.37 1.39 3.53
CA GLY A 19 -11.98 2.26 4.66
C GLY A 19 -10.68 3.03 4.44
N PHE A 20 -10.04 2.90 3.27
CA PHE A 20 -8.88 3.70 2.89
C PHE A 20 -9.01 4.33 1.49
N GLY A 21 -9.31 3.52 0.48
CA GLY A 21 -9.32 3.93 -0.93
C GLY A 21 -9.01 2.76 -1.85
N ARG A 22 -7.97 2.89 -2.68
CA ARG A 22 -7.57 1.87 -3.67
C ARG A 22 -6.08 1.85 -3.93
N ILE A 23 -5.57 0.69 -4.31
CA ILE A 23 -4.15 0.46 -4.62
C ILE A 23 -3.98 -0.23 -5.98
N ASN A 24 -2.95 0.15 -6.73
CA ASN A 24 -2.66 -0.39 -8.05
C ASN A 24 -1.24 -0.96 -8.11
N PRO A 25 -1.03 -2.20 -7.65
CA PRO A 25 0.22 -2.92 -7.82
C PRO A 25 0.43 -3.33 -9.28
N ARG A 26 1.67 -3.22 -9.73
CA ARG A 26 2.10 -3.55 -11.10
C ARG A 26 3.53 -4.04 -11.11
N ARG A 27 3.83 -4.94 -12.05
CA ARG A 27 5.19 -5.42 -12.33
C ARG A 27 5.69 -4.75 -13.60
N ASP A 28 6.95 -4.36 -13.59
CA ASP A 28 7.63 -3.98 -14.82
C ASP A 28 8.03 -5.24 -15.61
N ASN A 29 7.96 -5.17 -16.94
CA ASN A 29 8.18 -6.31 -17.83
C ASN A 29 9.66 -6.59 -18.13
N PHE A 30 10.60 -5.89 -17.47
CA PHE A 30 12.04 -6.10 -17.63
C PHE A 30 12.58 -7.29 -16.83
N GLU A 31 13.67 -7.90 -17.29
CA GLU A 31 14.41 -8.92 -16.53
C GLU A 31 14.82 -8.39 -15.15
N GLY A 32 14.55 -9.19 -14.10
CA GLY A 32 14.69 -8.77 -12.70
C GLY A 32 13.46 -8.04 -12.12
N GLY A 33 12.43 -7.82 -12.95
CA GLY A 33 11.05 -7.41 -12.64
C GLY A 33 10.89 -6.56 -11.38
N ARG A 34 11.00 -5.24 -11.50
CA ARG A 34 10.70 -4.33 -10.38
C ARG A 34 9.20 -4.23 -10.15
N GLN A 35 8.81 -4.01 -8.90
CA GLN A 35 7.43 -3.93 -8.48
C GLN A 35 7.13 -2.51 -8.09
N PHE A 36 6.00 -1.99 -8.58
CA PHE A 36 5.54 -0.65 -8.29
C PHE A 36 4.10 -0.68 -7.85
N PHE A 37 3.72 0.29 -7.02
CA PHE A 37 2.31 0.57 -6.79
C PHE A 37 2.03 2.06 -6.78
N THR A 38 0.76 2.38 -6.99
CA THR A 38 0.19 3.71 -6.74
C THR A 38 -1.01 3.49 -5.81
N ALA A 39 -1.17 4.33 -4.79
CA ALA A 39 -2.31 4.26 -3.88
C ALA A 39 -3.04 5.59 -3.86
N MET A 40 -4.37 5.53 -3.86
CA MET A 40 -5.25 6.68 -3.75
C MET A 40 -6.20 6.49 -2.58
N THR A 41 -6.53 7.57 -1.89
CA THR A 41 -7.53 7.61 -0.83
C THR A 41 -8.94 7.65 -1.41
N ASP A 42 -9.96 7.40 -0.58
CA ASP A 42 -11.38 7.55 -0.95
C ASP A 42 -11.72 8.94 -1.53
N ASN A 43 -10.96 9.97 -1.14
CA ASN A 43 -11.14 11.35 -1.62
C ASN A 43 -10.40 11.63 -2.94
N GLY A 44 -9.79 10.61 -3.57
CA GLY A 44 -9.06 10.74 -4.82
C GLY A 44 -7.68 11.38 -4.70
N GLU A 45 -7.13 11.52 -3.49
CA GLU A 45 -5.78 12.03 -3.26
C GLU A 45 -4.76 10.88 -3.28
N PHE A 46 -3.52 11.16 -3.67
CA PHE A 46 -2.44 10.17 -3.54
C PHE A 46 -2.10 9.93 -2.06
N ALA A 47 -1.99 8.65 -1.70
CA ALA A 47 -1.55 8.23 -0.38
C ALA A 47 -0.04 8.43 -0.23
N LYS A 48 0.39 8.68 1.01
CA LYS A 48 1.81 8.59 1.40
C LYS A 48 2.16 7.13 1.66
N ALA A 49 3.40 6.74 1.36
CA ALA A 49 3.93 5.43 1.70
C ALA A 49 5.28 5.53 2.40
N THR A 50 5.55 4.64 3.34
CA THR A 50 6.86 4.51 4.01
C THR A 50 7.10 3.07 4.46
N GLY A 51 8.36 2.70 4.64
CA GLY A 51 8.78 1.35 5.06
C GLY A 51 10.14 0.99 4.45
N ASP A 52 10.80 -0.01 5.03
CA ASP A 52 12.15 -0.42 4.59
C ASP A 52 12.17 -0.93 3.15
N SER A 53 11.05 -1.49 2.67
CA SER A 53 10.86 -1.97 1.31
C SER A 53 10.41 -0.88 0.32
N ILE A 54 10.12 0.33 0.81
CA ILE A 54 9.55 1.41 0.02
C ILE A 54 10.62 2.39 -0.46
N THR A 55 10.68 2.58 -1.78
CA THR A 55 11.50 3.61 -2.41
C THR A 55 10.72 4.29 -3.53
N GLY A 56 11.04 5.52 -3.90
CA GLY A 56 10.36 6.22 -4.99
C GLY A 56 9.69 7.53 -4.58
N GLY A 57 8.85 8.06 -5.48
CA GLY A 57 8.36 9.44 -5.46
C GLY A 57 6.95 9.58 -4.88
N PRO A 58 6.33 10.77 -4.99
CA PRO A 58 5.13 11.15 -4.23
C PRO A 58 3.84 10.40 -4.61
N GLU A 59 3.82 9.73 -5.77
CA GLU A 59 2.61 9.08 -6.32
C GLU A 59 2.82 7.58 -6.60
N THR A 60 4.02 7.21 -7.03
CA THR A 60 4.38 5.82 -7.36
C THR A 60 5.60 5.41 -6.56
N PHE A 61 5.47 4.26 -5.92
CA PHE A 61 6.48 3.68 -5.06
C PHE A 61 6.90 2.33 -5.61
N ARG A 62 8.19 2.03 -5.55
CA ARG A 62 8.72 0.69 -5.63
C ARG A 62 8.52 0.01 -4.28
N TYR A 63 8.16 -1.27 -4.31
CA TYR A 63 8.00 -2.12 -3.13
C TYR A 63 8.69 -3.47 -3.34
N GLU A 64 8.85 -4.24 -2.26
CA GLU A 64 9.23 -5.64 -2.31
C GLU A 64 8.01 -6.50 -1.95
N PRO A 65 7.66 -7.53 -2.74
CA PRO A 65 6.55 -8.43 -2.41
C PRO A 65 6.71 -9.07 -1.03
N ASP A 66 5.58 -9.31 -0.38
CA ASP A 66 5.51 -10.01 0.91
C ASP A 66 6.22 -9.30 2.08
N LEU A 67 6.75 -8.08 1.87
CA LEU A 67 7.26 -7.22 2.92
C LEU A 67 6.24 -6.11 3.26
N PRO A 68 5.98 -5.88 4.56
CA PRO A 68 5.01 -4.87 4.97
C PRO A 68 5.54 -3.45 4.75
N PHE A 69 4.63 -2.52 4.55
CA PHE A 69 4.87 -1.09 4.53
C PHE A 69 3.63 -0.34 5.03
N LEU A 70 3.75 0.96 5.27
CA LEU A 70 2.65 1.79 5.75
C LEU A 70 2.11 2.67 4.64
N LEU A 71 0.79 2.80 4.59
CA LEU A 71 0.07 3.82 3.83
C LEU A 71 -0.62 4.78 4.78
N ALA A 72 -0.57 6.08 4.46
CA ALA A 72 -1.35 7.07 5.18
C ALA A 72 -2.06 8.06 4.27
N ASP A 73 -3.24 8.48 4.69
CA ASP A 73 -3.93 9.64 4.12
C ASP A 73 -3.57 10.93 4.87
N ARG A 74 -4.10 12.07 4.41
CA ARG A 74 -3.88 13.38 5.04
C ARG A 74 -4.64 13.57 6.35
N SER A 75 -5.65 12.76 6.63
CA SER A 75 -6.42 12.81 7.87
C SER A 75 -5.73 12.09 9.03
N GLY A 76 -4.64 11.37 8.75
CA GLY A 76 -3.90 10.59 9.74
C GLY A 76 -4.35 9.14 9.85
N ARG A 77 -5.27 8.68 9.00
CA ARG A 77 -5.54 7.24 8.89
C ARG A 77 -4.33 6.54 8.31
N CYS A 78 -3.86 5.50 9.00
CA CYS A 78 -2.69 4.73 8.63
C CYS A 78 -3.05 3.24 8.58
N PHE A 79 -2.55 2.56 7.55
CA PHE A 79 -2.67 1.12 7.37
C PHE A 79 -1.30 0.52 7.14
N GLU A 80 -1.03 -0.60 7.81
CA GLU A 80 0.04 -1.50 7.40
C GLU A 80 -0.48 -2.39 6.28
N VAL A 81 0.32 -2.54 5.23
CA VAL A 81 -0.07 -3.17 3.96
C VAL A 81 1.04 -4.12 3.51
N THR A 82 0.63 -5.30 3.06
CA THR A 82 1.50 -6.28 2.38
C THR A 82 0.90 -6.64 1.03
N ILE A 83 1.70 -6.59 -0.02
CA ILE A 83 1.27 -6.97 -1.38
C ILE A 83 1.98 -8.27 -1.77
N SER A 84 1.19 -9.29 -2.09
CA SER A 84 1.66 -10.61 -2.54
C SER A 84 1.24 -10.86 -3.99
N PHE A 85 2.03 -11.65 -4.72
CA PHE A 85 1.64 -12.10 -6.05
C PHE A 85 0.71 -13.32 -5.97
N LEU A 86 -0.29 -13.33 -6.84
CA LEU A 86 -1.17 -14.46 -7.07
C LEU A 86 -1.03 -14.99 -8.50
N VAL A 87 -1.56 -16.20 -8.72
CA VAL A 87 -1.60 -16.83 -10.05
C VAL A 87 -2.39 -15.95 -11.03
N GLY A 88 -1.95 -15.93 -12.28
CA GLY A 88 -2.64 -15.20 -13.35
C GLY A 88 -2.39 -13.69 -13.36
N GLY A 89 -1.31 -13.22 -12.72
CA GLY A 89 -0.98 -11.78 -12.66
C GLY A 89 -1.87 -10.99 -11.70
N ARG A 90 -2.54 -11.68 -10.78
CA ARG A 90 -3.34 -11.10 -9.70
C ARG A 90 -2.45 -10.76 -8.51
N TYR A 91 -2.99 -9.98 -7.59
CA TYR A 91 -2.34 -9.58 -6.36
C TYR A 91 -3.29 -9.81 -5.19
N ALA A 92 -2.73 -10.21 -4.04
CA ALA A 92 -3.39 -10.11 -2.75
C ALA A 92 -2.83 -8.87 -2.03
N VAL A 93 -3.71 -8.07 -1.45
CA VAL A 93 -3.36 -6.93 -0.61
C VAL A 93 -3.93 -7.23 0.77
N LYS A 94 -3.02 -7.53 1.70
CA LYS A 94 -3.35 -7.66 3.11
C LYS A 94 -3.18 -6.31 3.77
N TYR A 95 -4.10 -5.92 4.62
CA TYR A 95 -3.98 -4.67 5.36
C TYR A 95 -4.66 -4.73 6.72
N ARG A 96 -4.13 -3.92 7.63
CA ARG A 96 -4.67 -3.73 8.98
C ARG A 96 -4.37 -2.29 9.43
N PRO A 97 -5.08 -1.76 10.44
CA PRO A 97 -4.69 -0.47 11.01
C PRO A 97 -3.22 -0.49 11.44
N GLY A 98 -2.51 0.60 11.13
CA GLY A 98 -1.10 0.77 11.45
C GLY A 98 -0.83 2.10 12.13
N ASP A 99 0.41 2.30 12.56
CA ASP A 99 0.85 3.52 13.24
C ASP A 99 1.89 4.23 12.39
N TRP A 100 1.57 5.44 11.92
CA TRP A 100 2.49 6.21 11.10
C TRP A 100 3.67 6.72 11.95
N PRO A 101 4.94 6.46 11.56
CA PRO A 101 6.09 6.90 12.33
C PRO A 101 6.15 8.43 12.38
N GLY A 102 6.19 8.97 13.59
CA GLY A 102 6.32 10.41 13.82
C GLY A 102 5.03 11.20 14.01
N GLY A 103 3.87 10.54 14.19
CA GLY A 103 2.63 11.10 14.79
C GLY A 103 2.16 12.48 14.29
N ALA A 104 1.03 12.50 13.58
CA ALA A 104 0.29 13.70 13.13
C ALA A 104 0.61 15.03 13.86
N THR A 105 1.46 15.86 13.27
CA THR A 105 1.41 17.32 13.46
C THR A 105 1.94 18.01 12.20
N GLY A 106 1.14 18.94 11.67
CA GLY A 106 1.61 19.90 10.69
C GLY A 106 2.82 20.64 11.23
N GLY A 107 3.89 20.66 10.46
CA GLY A 107 5.00 21.60 10.58
C GLY A 107 5.10 22.30 9.23
N TRP A 108 4.95 23.62 9.26
CA TRP A 108 4.85 24.53 8.12
C TRP A 108 6.10 24.52 7.24
#